data_AF-A0A967Z570-F1
#
_entry.id   AF-A0A967Z570-F1
#
_cell.length_a   1.000
_cell.length_b   1.000
_cell.length_c   1.000
_cell.angle_alpha   90.00
_cell.angle_beta   90.00
_cell.angle_gamma   90.00
#
_symmetry.space_group_name_H-M   'P 1'
#
loop_
_entity.id
_entity.type
_entity.pdbx_description
1 polymer ?
#
loop_
_entity_poly.entity_id
_entity_poly.type
_entity_poly.pdbx_seq_one_letter_code
_entity_poly.pdbx_strand_id
1 'polypeptide(L)'
;MKTYSIYVKHFFVLVISAGLVLLSSGCMLIGLGIGASQDASKPEYYIFKPSEAPGLQRGQTYIFMLTDQDSVVCKFIRLEREPNETYMQAYSRFKRKSNLVLPSTGERVLLSTNSGRELQGTFDGFDHPNLMVVQLRDRPHSSRVIIDSLRIASDVHGERFDLIAILDAVRSNEAPILSNLVIKKEADEVRIPLNNVEAIHQRPKKKGKLTGFLVGAAIDAAITIAIIIDIQKHGFY
;
A
#
# COMPACT_ATOMS: atom_id res chain seq x y z
N MET A 1 -8.67 3.47 -72.52
CA MET A 1 -7.36 3.78 -71.88
C MET A 1 -7.44 4.60 -70.59
N LYS A 2 -8.45 5.44 -70.32
CA LYS A 2 -8.51 6.25 -69.08
C LYS A 2 -8.80 5.47 -67.79
N THR A 3 -9.52 4.34 -67.86
CA THR A 3 -9.86 3.50 -66.71
C THR A 3 -8.65 2.80 -66.08
N TYR A 4 -7.69 2.34 -66.88
CA TYR A 4 -6.48 1.66 -66.39
C TYR A 4 -5.61 2.57 -65.51
N SER A 5 -5.55 3.87 -65.84
CA SER A 5 -4.78 4.87 -65.07
C SER A 5 -5.36 5.13 -63.68
N ILE A 6 -6.68 4.99 -63.51
CA ILE A 6 -7.35 5.21 -62.21
C ILE A 6 -7.05 4.05 -61.25
N TYR A 7 -7.15 2.80 -61.72
CA TYR A 7 -6.89 1.62 -60.88
C TYR A 7 -5.43 1.52 -60.46
N VAL A 8 -4.48 1.85 -61.34
CA VAL A 8 -3.05 1.87 -61.00
C VAL A 8 -2.77 2.92 -59.92
N LYS A 9 -3.37 4.11 -60.01
CA LYS A 9 -3.22 5.15 -58.97
C LYS A 9 -3.82 4.71 -57.63
N HIS A 10 -5.00 4.10 -57.61
CA HIS A 10 -5.63 3.62 -56.37
C HIS A 10 -4.85 2.48 -55.73
N PHE A 11 -4.29 1.57 -56.54
CA PHE A 11 -3.45 0.48 -56.07
C PHE A 11 -2.14 1.00 -55.44
N PHE A 12 -1.46 1.95 -56.09
CA PHE A 12 -0.25 2.57 -55.51
C PHE A 12 -0.54 3.32 -54.21
N VAL A 13 -1.64 4.07 -54.13
CA VAL A 13 -2.05 4.72 -52.89
C VAL A 13 -2.31 3.70 -51.79
N LEU A 14 -2.96 2.57 -52.10
CA LEU A 14 -3.25 1.50 -51.14
C LEU A 14 -1.98 0.78 -50.66
N VAL A 15 -1.02 0.51 -51.55
CA VAL A 15 0.26 -0.10 -51.18
C VAL A 15 1.13 0.86 -50.35
N ILE A 16 1.17 2.15 -50.71
CA ILE A 16 1.93 3.18 -49.98
C ILE A 16 1.31 3.39 -48.58
N SER A 17 -0.02 3.46 -48.48
CA SER A 17 -0.71 3.56 -47.19
C SER A 17 -0.55 2.30 -46.34
N ALA A 18 -0.63 1.10 -46.91
CA ALA A 18 -0.33 -0.13 -46.18
C ALA A 18 1.13 -0.19 -45.70
N GLY A 19 2.07 0.23 -46.54
CA GLY A 19 3.50 0.34 -46.18
C GLY A 19 3.76 1.40 -45.11
N LEU A 20 3.07 2.54 -45.17
CA LEU A 20 3.11 3.58 -44.15
C LEU A 20 2.54 3.09 -42.83
N VAL A 21 1.42 2.37 -42.83
CA VAL A 21 0.84 1.77 -41.62
C VAL A 21 1.76 0.72 -40.98
N LEU A 22 2.46 -0.06 -41.81
CA LEU A 22 3.46 -1.05 -41.36
C LEU A 22 4.74 -0.38 -40.82
N LEU A 23 5.17 0.74 -41.39
CA LEU A 23 6.32 1.52 -40.91
C LEU A 23 5.95 2.37 -39.68
N SER A 24 4.71 2.86 -39.60
CA SER A 24 4.13 3.62 -38.50
C SER A 24 3.52 2.73 -37.42
N SER A 25 3.90 1.46 -37.31
CA SER A 25 3.60 0.65 -36.13
C SER A 25 4.87 0.37 -35.31
N GLY A 26 6.00 0.94 -35.73
CA GLY A 26 7.29 0.86 -35.07
C GLY A 26 7.28 1.52 -33.69
N CYS A 27 6.72 2.72 -33.54
CA CYS A 27 6.76 3.41 -32.24
C CYS A 27 5.82 2.75 -31.23
N MET A 28 4.67 2.22 -31.67
CA MET A 28 3.78 1.41 -30.83
C MET A 28 4.45 0.13 -30.33
N LEU A 29 5.17 -0.59 -31.19
CA LEU A 29 5.92 -1.80 -30.81
C LEU A 29 7.10 -1.49 -29.88
N ILE A 30 7.86 -0.44 -30.18
CA ILE A 30 8.96 0.04 -29.32
C ILE A 30 8.41 0.47 -27.96
N GLY A 31 7.33 1.26 -27.95
CA GLY A 31 6.65 1.71 -26.74
C GLY A 31 6.11 0.55 -25.92
N LEU A 32 5.50 -0.45 -26.56
CA LEU A 32 5.07 -1.70 -25.92
C LEU A 32 6.26 -2.46 -25.31
N GLY A 33 7.39 -2.55 -26.02
CA GLY A 33 8.61 -3.18 -25.55
C GLY A 33 9.21 -2.48 -24.33
N ILE A 34 9.36 -1.16 -24.38
CA ILE A 34 9.84 -0.35 -23.25
C ILE A 34 8.89 -0.50 -22.06
N GLY A 35 7.58 -0.39 -22.31
CA GLY A 35 6.55 -0.53 -21.28
C GLY A 35 6.53 -1.92 -20.63
N ALA A 36 6.70 -2.98 -21.42
CA ALA A 36 6.82 -4.34 -20.92
C ALA A 36 8.11 -4.54 -20.12
N SER A 37 9.24 -3.98 -20.56
CA SER A 37 10.49 -3.98 -19.81
C SER A 37 10.35 -3.31 -18.45
N GLN A 38 9.66 -2.15 -18.39
CA GLN A 38 9.40 -1.44 -17.13
C GLN A 38 8.46 -2.23 -16.20
N ASP A 39 7.47 -2.93 -16.75
CA ASP A 39 6.60 -3.80 -15.94
C ASP A 39 7.32 -5.09 -15.49
N ALA A 40 8.31 -5.55 -16.24
CA ALA A 40 9.16 -6.70 -15.89
C ALA A 40 10.18 -6.37 -14.80
N SER A 41 10.68 -5.13 -14.74
CA SER A 41 11.61 -4.69 -13.70
C SER A 41 10.97 -4.43 -12.34
N LYS A 42 9.63 -4.46 -12.26
CA LYS A 42 8.91 -4.33 -10.98
C LYS A 42 8.98 -5.63 -10.19
N PRO A 43 9.14 -5.58 -8.86
CA PRO A 43 9.09 -6.77 -8.03
C PRO A 43 7.74 -7.46 -8.17
N GLU A 44 7.65 -8.75 -7.83
CA GLU A 44 6.36 -9.45 -7.87
C GLU A 44 5.36 -8.86 -6.87
N TYR A 45 5.86 -8.45 -5.70
CA TYR A 45 5.10 -7.83 -4.63
C TYR A 45 5.87 -6.69 -3.98
N TYR A 46 5.16 -5.65 -3.53
CA TYR A 46 5.63 -4.78 -2.46
C TYR A 46 5.23 -5.40 -1.14
N ILE A 47 6.19 -5.52 -0.22
CA ILE A 47 6.01 -6.11 1.10
C ILE A 47 5.93 -4.97 2.11
N PHE A 48 4.82 -4.90 2.84
CA PHE A 48 4.60 -3.98 3.93
C PHE A 48 4.56 -4.74 5.25
N LYS A 49 5.08 -4.10 6.30
CA LYS A 49 4.95 -4.59 7.67
C LYS A 49 3.54 -4.34 8.20
N PRO A 50 3.06 -5.12 9.19
CA PRO A 50 1.77 -4.87 9.84
C PRO A 50 1.63 -3.44 10.38
N SER A 51 2.71 -2.85 10.87
CA SER A 51 2.76 -1.45 11.32
C SER A 51 2.43 -0.41 10.26
N GLU A 52 2.55 -0.77 8.97
CA GLU A 52 2.24 0.10 7.84
C GLU A 52 0.79 -0.04 7.37
N ALA A 53 -0.01 -0.90 8.02
CA ALA A 53 -1.43 -1.07 7.74
C ALA A 53 -2.26 0.24 7.70
N PRO A 54 -1.97 1.28 8.51
CA PRO A 54 -2.67 2.56 8.41
C PRO A 54 -2.52 3.26 7.05
N GLY A 55 -1.49 2.93 6.27
CA GLY A 55 -1.25 3.46 4.93
C GLY A 55 -1.96 2.71 3.80
N LEU A 56 -2.67 1.62 4.11
CA LEU A 56 -3.33 0.81 3.09
C LEU A 56 -4.52 1.54 2.49
N GLN A 57 -4.63 1.47 1.16
CA GLN A 57 -5.73 2.07 0.42
C GLN A 57 -6.98 1.19 0.47
N ARG A 58 -8.12 1.78 0.88
CA ARG A 58 -9.43 1.13 0.89
C ARG A 58 -9.82 0.65 -0.52
N GLY A 59 -10.41 -0.53 -0.59
CA GLY A 59 -10.88 -1.18 -1.83
C GLY A 59 -9.78 -1.85 -2.65
N GLN A 60 -8.51 -1.65 -2.30
CA GLN A 60 -7.40 -2.31 -2.98
C GLN A 60 -7.23 -3.74 -2.49
N THR A 61 -6.86 -4.63 -3.42
CA THR A 61 -6.56 -6.03 -3.12
C THR A 61 -5.14 -6.16 -2.57
N TYR A 62 -5.03 -6.86 -1.44
CA TYR A 62 -3.79 -7.26 -0.80
C TYR A 62 -3.80 -8.76 -0.56
N ILE A 63 -2.62 -9.32 -0.32
CA ILE A 63 -2.44 -10.67 0.19
C ILE A 63 -1.89 -10.51 1.60
N PHE A 64 -2.66 -10.91 2.60
CA PHE A 64 -2.22 -10.92 3.99
C PHE A 64 -1.63 -12.29 4.30
N MET A 65 -0.35 -12.33 4.66
CA MET A 65 0.32 -13.51 5.17
C MET A 65 0.05 -13.58 6.66
N LEU A 66 -0.55 -14.68 7.11
CA LEU A 66 -0.94 -14.88 8.49
C LEU A 66 0.13 -15.66 9.26
N THR A 67 0.15 -15.51 10.58
CA THR A 67 1.13 -16.17 11.46
C THR A 67 1.01 -17.69 11.50
N ASP A 68 -0.15 -18.24 11.12
CA ASP A 68 -0.40 -19.67 10.95
C ASP A 68 0.04 -20.21 9.58
N GLN A 69 0.78 -19.40 8.80
CA GLN A 69 1.25 -19.68 7.44
C GLN A 69 0.16 -19.72 6.37
N ASP A 70 -1.09 -19.42 6.72
CA ASP A 70 -2.14 -19.21 5.74
C ASP A 70 -1.98 -17.85 5.04
N SER A 71 -2.57 -17.74 3.85
CA SER A 71 -2.62 -16.48 3.12
C SER A 71 -4.05 -16.13 2.72
N VAL A 72 -4.40 -14.86 2.83
CA VAL A 72 -5.73 -14.36 2.47
C VAL A 72 -5.62 -13.27 1.42
N VAL A 73 -6.13 -13.56 0.22
CA VAL A 73 -6.27 -12.58 -0.86
C VAL A 73 -7.64 -11.91 -0.76
N CYS A 74 -7.66 -10.61 -0.51
CA CYS A 74 -8.91 -9.90 -0.25
C CYS A 74 -8.78 -8.39 -0.48
N LYS A 75 -9.91 -7.68 -0.52
CA LYS A 75 -9.90 -6.21 -0.56
C LYS A 75 -9.85 -5.64 0.86
N PHE A 76 -8.92 -4.73 1.12
CA PHE A 76 -8.88 -4.01 2.38
C PHE A 76 -10.05 -3.03 2.49
N ILE A 77 -10.72 -2.98 3.64
CA ILE A 77 -11.82 -2.03 3.89
C ILE A 77 -11.37 -0.92 4.82
N ARG A 78 -10.95 -1.28 6.04
CA ARG A 78 -10.57 -0.34 7.11
C ARG A 78 -9.75 -1.06 8.18
N LEU A 79 -9.05 -0.26 8.99
CA LEU A 79 -8.65 -0.69 10.32
C LEU A 79 -9.81 -0.43 11.28
N GLU A 80 -10.08 -1.38 12.15
CA GLU A 80 -11.11 -1.28 13.18
C GLU A 80 -10.51 -1.66 14.53
N ARG A 81 -10.95 -0.96 15.57
CA ARG A 81 -10.48 -1.25 16.92
C ARG A 81 -11.19 -2.50 17.46
N GLU A 82 -10.45 -3.39 18.10
CA GLU A 82 -10.98 -4.50 18.89
C GLU A 82 -11.94 -3.96 19.97
N PRO A 83 -13.10 -4.60 20.18
CA PRO A 83 -13.97 -4.28 21.31
C PRO A 83 -13.19 -4.21 22.63
N ASN A 84 -13.41 -3.14 23.40
CA ASN A 84 -12.63 -2.86 24.60
C ASN A 84 -12.64 -4.02 25.61
N GLU A 85 -13.79 -4.70 25.79
CA GLU A 85 -13.90 -5.83 26.70
C GLU A 85 -13.00 -7.00 26.30
N THR A 86 -13.02 -7.39 25.02
CA THR A 86 -12.18 -8.46 24.47
C THR A 86 -10.70 -8.13 24.63
N TYR A 87 -10.33 -6.89 24.29
CA TYR A 87 -8.96 -6.41 24.42
C TYR A 87 -8.49 -6.42 25.87
N MET A 88 -9.26 -5.84 26.79
CA MET A 88 -8.90 -5.76 28.22
C MET A 88 -8.71 -7.14 28.83
N GLN A 89 -9.50 -8.13 28.44
CA GLN A 89 -9.34 -9.52 28.89
C GLN A 89 -8.04 -10.14 28.35
N ALA A 90 -7.73 -9.96 27.06
CA ALA A 90 -6.48 -10.43 26.47
C ALA A 90 -5.27 -9.76 27.12
N TYR A 91 -5.33 -8.43 27.30
CA TYR A 91 -4.28 -7.64 27.93
C TYR A 91 -4.04 -8.05 29.39
N SER A 92 -5.10 -8.24 30.18
CA SER A 92 -4.98 -8.67 31.57
C SER A 92 -4.38 -10.07 31.71
N ARG A 93 -4.58 -10.94 30.72
CA ARG A 93 -3.89 -12.25 30.66
C ARG A 93 -2.41 -12.09 30.32
N PHE A 94 -2.09 -11.26 29.33
CA PHE A 94 -0.71 -10.93 28.97
C PHE A 94 0.05 -10.33 30.17
N LYS A 95 -0.49 -9.27 30.79
CA LYS A 95 0.11 -8.59 31.95
C LYS A 95 0.40 -9.55 33.12
N ARG A 96 -0.51 -10.50 33.41
CA ARG A 96 -0.31 -11.51 34.47
C ARG A 96 0.76 -12.56 34.13
N LYS A 97 0.92 -12.88 32.85
CA LYS A 97 1.91 -13.85 32.37
C LYS A 97 3.28 -13.22 32.18
N SER A 98 3.32 -11.94 31.82
CA SER A 98 4.55 -11.18 31.64
C SER A 98 5.18 -10.85 32.99
N ASN A 99 6.51 -10.93 33.09
CA ASN A 99 7.27 -10.40 34.22
C ASN A 99 7.53 -8.89 34.07
N LEU A 100 6.80 -8.21 33.20
CA LEU A 100 6.99 -6.80 32.87
C LEU A 100 6.14 -5.91 33.77
N VAL A 101 6.71 -4.80 34.20
CA VAL A 101 5.95 -3.70 34.80
C VAL A 101 5.16 -3.03 33.70
N LEU A 102 3.84 -3.16 33.77
CA LEU A 102 2.91 -2.68 32.76
C LEU A 102 1.73 -1.94 33.40
N PRO A 103 1.31 -0.78 32.86
CA PRO A 103 0.13 -0.09 33.34
C PRO A 103 -1.14 -0.88 33.04
N SER A 104 -2.18 -0.72 33.84
CA SER A 104 -3.51 -1.24 33.50
C SER A 104 -4.16 -0.35 32.45
N THR A 105 -5.05 -0.88 31.60
CA THR A 105 -5.83 -0.05 30.68
C THR A 105 -6.65 0.98 31.46
N GLY A 106 -6.60 2.25 31.05
CA GLY A 106 -7.18 3.40 31.75
C GLY A 106 -6.27 4.03 32.81
N GLU A 107 -5.16 3.38 33.17
CA GLU A 107 -4.22 3.91 34.16
C GLU A 107 -3.42 5.07 33.59
N ARG A 108 -3.12 6.07 34.42
CA ARG A 108 -2.34 7.23 33.98
C ARG A 108 -0.87 6.85 33.80
N VAL A 109 -0.30 7.32 32.69
CA VAL A 109 1.12 7.15 32.36
C VAL A 109 1.79 8.50 32.15
N LEU A 110 3.06 8.56 32.54
CA LEU A 110 3.95 9.69 32.32
C LEU A 110 5.02 9.25 31.34
N LEU A 111 5.17 9.97 30.24
CA LEU A 111 6.14 9.66 29.19
C LEU A 111 7.05 10.85 28.94
N SER A 112 8.33 10.57 28.73
CA SER A 112 9.32 11.54 28.30
C SER A 112 9.93 11.06 26.99
N THR A 113 9.91 11.89 25.95
CA THR A 113 10.48 11.55 24.64
C THR A 113 11.99 11.81 24.60
N ASN A 114 12.67 11.28 23.59
CA ASN A 114 14.08 11.55 23.32
C ASN A 114 14.38 13.03 23.05
N SER A 115 13.36 13.81 22.64
CA SER A 115 13.48 15.26 22.49
C SER A 115 13.31 16.05 23.79
N GLY A 116 13.16 15.37 24.94
CA GLY A 116 12.90 15.97 26.24
C GLY A 116 11.45 16.47 26.43
N ARG A 117 10.53 16.12 25.51
CA ARG A 117 9.13 16.51 25.65
C ARG A 117 8.43 15.57 26.61
N GLU A 118 7.74 16.14 27.59
CA GLU A 118 6.91 15.39 28.52
C GLU A 118 5.47 15.28 28.01
N LEU A 119 4.88 14.11 28.25
CA LEU A 119 3.57 13.70 27.80
C LEU A 119 2.88 12.98 28.96
N GLN A 120 1.59 13.24 29.14
CA GLN A 120 0.76 12.54 30.12
C GLN A 120 -0.57 12.16 29.48
N GLY A 121 -1.08 10.99 29.84
CA GLY A 121 -2.39 10.52 29.43
C GLY A 121 -2.75 9.22 30.11
N THR A 122 -3.78 8.53 29.62
CA THR A 122 -4.16 7.21 30.11
C THR A 122 -3.75 6.14 29.12
N PHE A 123 -3.12 5.08 29.62
CA PHE A 123 -2.72 3.94 28.82
C PHE A 123 -3.97 3.24 28.27
N ASP A 124 -3.98 3.01 26.97
CA ASP A 124 -5.12 2.46 26.27
C ASP A 124 -4.84 1.06 25.72
N GLY A 125 -3.57 0.78 25.40
CA GLY A 125 -3.14 -0.50 24.87
C GLY A 125 -1.93 -0.38 23.94
N PHE A 126 -1.75 -1.37 23.09
CA PHE A 126 -0.71 -1.42 22.07
C PHE A 126 -1.31 -1.46 20.67
N ASP A 127 -0.66 -0.81 19.70
CA ASP A 127 -1.00 -0.88 18.27
C ASP A 127 0.32 -0.86 17.48
N HIS A 128 0.75 -2.02 16.97
CA HIS A 128 2.14 -2.29 16.54
C HIS A 128 2.80 -1.13 15.76
N PRO A 129 4.01 -0.63 16.15
CA PRO A 129 4.79 -0.87 17.37
C PRO A 129 4.60 0.27 18.40
N ASN A 130 3.38 0.77 18.54
CA ASN A 130 3.08 2.00 19.26
C ASN A 130 2.40 1.69 20.60
N LEU A 131 2.71 2.55 21.57
CA LEU A 131 1.92 2.71 22.78
C LEU A 131 0.71 3.59 22.45
N MET A 132 -0.49 3.14 22.79
CA MET A 132 -1.71 3.90 22.62
C MET A 132 -2.04 4.62 23.92
N VAL A 133 -2.19 5.95 23.84
CA VAL A 133 -2.46 6.79 25.01
C VAL A 133 -3.58 7.77 24.71
N VAL A 134 -4.59 7.80 25.56
CA VAL A 134 -5.74 8.70 25.47
C VAL A 134 -5.45 10.00 26.24
N GLN A 135 -6.08 11.11 25.83
CA GLN A 135 -6.00 12.43 26.50
C GLN A 135 -4.63 13.10 26.50
N LEU A 136 -3.77 12.78 25.54
CA LEU A 136 -2.59 13.60 25.28
C LEU A 136 -3.04 14.99 24.80
N ARG A 137 -2.83 16.02 25.64
CA ARG A 137 -3.23 17.43 25.38
C ARG A 137 -4.74 17.58 25.16
N ASP A 138 -5.55 16.99 26.04
CA ASP A 138 -7.02 17.11 26.06
C ASP A 138 -7.75 16.60 24.81
N ARG A 139 -7.12 15.72 24.02
CA ARG A 139 -7.79 15.09 22.87
C ARG A 139 -8.62 13.89 23.33
N PRO A 140 -9.89 13.76 22.87
CA PRO A 140 -10.77 12.66 23.26
C PRO A 140 -10.40 11.31 22.60
N HIS A 141 -9.42 11.29 21.69
CA HIS A 141 -9.04 10.11 20.92
C HIS A 141 -7.65 9.62 21.30
N SER A 142 -7.48 8.29 21.26
CA SER A 142 -6.19 7.63 21.46
C SER A 142 -5.17 8.16 20.46
N SER A 143 -4.03 8.60 20.98
CA SER A 143 -2.90 9.06 20.20
C SER A 143 -1.82 7.98 20.20
N ARG A 144 -1.21 7.76 19.03
CA ARG A 144 -0.08 6.86 18.86
C ARG A 144 1.18 7.51 19.39
N VAL A 145 1.88 6.81 20.28
CA VAL A 145 3.21 7.17 20.75
C VAL A 145 4.18 6.07 20.33
N ILE A 146 5.15 6.43 19.50
CA ILE A 146 6.16 5.48 19.02
C ILE A 146 7.06 5.12 20.19
N ILE A 147 7.13 3.84 20.56
CA ILE A 147 7.89 3.39 21.74
C ILE A 147 9.39 3.74 21.60
N ASP A 148 9.97 3.57 20.41
CA ASP A 148 11.36 3.94 20.10
C ASP A 148 11.66 5.44 20.31
N SER A 149 10.63 6.30 20.31
CA SER A 149 10.79 7.74 20.54
C SER A 149 10.79 8.13 22.03
N LEU A 150 10.51 7.17 22.91
CA LEU A 150 10.45 7.36 24.36
C LEU A 150 11.81 7.15 25.00
N ARG A 151 12.16 8.07 25.89
CA ARG A 151 13.31 7.97 26.79
C ARG A 151 12.92 7.27 28.09
N ILE A 152 11.76 7.65 28.63
CA ILE A 152 11.24 7.14 29.90
C ILE A 152 9.72 6.98 29.75
N ALA A 153 9.18 5.90 30.29
CA ALA A 153 7.77 5.77 30.60
C ALA A 153 7.60 5.25 32.03
N SER A 154 6.64 5.77 32.76
CA SER A 154 6.31 5.33 34.11
C SER A 154 4.82 5.44 34.38
N ASP A 155 4.39 4.80 35.46
CA ASP A 155 3.08 5.03 36.06
C ASP A 155 3.07 6.35 36.88
N VAL A 156 1.97 6.57 37.59
CA VAL A 156 1.80 7.72 38.51
C VAL A 156 2.59 7.61 39.81
N HIS A 157 3.09 6.42 40.14
CA HIS A 157 3.90 6.17 41.33
C HIS A 157 5.41 6.30 41.04
N GLY A 158 5.78 6.48 39.76
CA GLY A 158 7.16 6.61 39.32
C GLY A 158 7.83 5.28 38.99
N GLU A 159 7.08 4.17 38.98
CA GLU A 159 7.58 2.87 38.56
C GLU A 159 7.85 2.89 37.05
N ARG A 160 9.11 2.63 36.67
CA ARG A 160 9.54 2.74 35.28
C ARG A 160 9.24 1.46 34.51
N PHE A 161 8.69 1.65 33.32
CA PHE A 161 8.48 0.56 32.38
C PHE A 161 9.77 0.24 31.63
N ASP A 162 10.04 -1.05 31.43
CA ASP A 162 11.12 -1.49 30.56
C ASP A 162 10.68 -1.36 29.09
N LEU A 163 11.00 -0.22 28.48
CA LEU A 163 10.60 0.11 27.12
C LEU A 163 11.15 -0.87 26.07
N ILE A 164 12.34 -1.45 26.30
CA ILE A 164 12.96 -2.40 25.37
C ILE A 164 12.19 -3.71 25.43
N ALA A 165 11.97 -4.24 26.63
CA ALA A 165 11.24 -5.49 26.79
C ALA A 165 9.77 -5.38 26.32
N ILE A 166 9.13 -4.21 26.52
CA ILE A 166 7.79 -3.95 25.98
C ILE A 166 7.80 -3.93 24.46
N LEU A 167 8.77 -3.24 23.85
CA LEU A 167 8.89 -3.17 22.41
C LEU A 167 9.11 -4.55 21.79
N ASP A 168 9.95 -5.38 22.42
CA ASP A 168 10.22 -6.74 22.00
C ASP A 168 8.95 -7.61 22.10
N ALA A 169 8.17 -7.48 23.19
CA ALA A 169 6.89 -8.17 23.33
C ALA A 169 5.86 -7.75 22.27
N VAL A 170 5.83 -6.47 21.88
CA VAL A 170 4.94 -5.97 20.81
C VAL A 170 5.41 -6.45 19.44
N ARG A 171 6.72 -6.39 19.15
CA ARG A 171 7.30 -6.81 17.86
C ARG A 171 7.24 -8.33 17.66
N SER A 172 7.29 -9.10 18.75
CA SER A 172 7.21 -10.57 18.72
C SER A 172 5.77 -11.09 18.77
N ASN A 173 4.77 -10.20 18.63
CA ASN A 173 3.34 -10.52 18.71
C ASN A 173 2.89 -11.20 20.04
N GLU A 174 3.66 -11.04 21.12
CA GLU A 174 3.28 -11.56 22.44
C GLU A 174 2.27 -10.65 23.13
N ALA A 175 2.42 -9.34 22.96
CA ALA A 175 1.50 -8.35 23.49
C ALA A 175 0.26 -8.25 22.59
N PRO A 176 -0.96 -8.30 23.15
CA PRO A 176 -2.18 -8.12 22.37
C PRO A 176 -2.26 -6.68 21.86
N ILE A 177 -2.72 -6.54 20.63
CA ILE A 177 -2.87 -5.25 19.96
C ILE A 177 -4.35 -4.85 19.81
N LEU A 178 -4.59 -3.56 19.66
CA LEU A 178 -5.92 -2.97 19.57
C LEU A 178 -6.54 -3.02 18.17
N SER A 179 -5.74 -3.19 17.12
CA SER A 179 -6.23 -3.06 15.74
C SER A 179 -6.56 -4.39 15.09
N ASN A 180 -7.68 -4.41 14.39
CA ASN A 180 -8.08 -5.43 13.43
C ASN A 180 -8.05 -4.87 12.02
N LEU A 181 -7.66 -5.70 11.06
CA LEU A 181 -7.98 -5.48 9.66
C LEU A 181 -9.41 -5.92 9.39
N VAL A 182 -10.19 -5.05 8.79
CA VAL A 182 -11.47 -5.45 8.18
C VAL A 182 -11.25 -5.59 6.68
N ILE A 183 -11.47 -6.81 6.19
CA ILE A 183 -11.27 -7.18 4.80
C ILE A 183 -12.58 -7.65 4.18
N LYS A 184 -12.70 -7.52 2.86
CA LYS A 184 -13.78 -8.11 2.08
C LYS A 184 -13.28 -9.37 1.38
N LYS A 185 -13.80 -10.52 1.79
CA LYS A 185 -13.58 -11.81 1.12
C LYS A 185 -14.90 -12.23 0.52
N GLU A 186 -14.98 -12.26 -0.80
CA GLU A 186 -16.23 -12.52 -1.54
C GLU A 186 -17.35 -11.54 -1.15
N ALA A 187 -18.42 -12.02 -0.52
CA ALA A 187 -19.55 -11.22 -0.05
C ALA A 187 -19.39 -10.71 1.40
N ASP A 188 -18.52 -11.34 2.19
CA ASP A 188 -18.46 -11.14 3.64
C ASP A 188 -17.36 -10.17 4.08
N GLU A 189 -17.63 -9.46 5.18
CA GLU A 189 -16.60 -8.73 5.94
C GLU A 189 -15.99 -9.67 6.98
N VAL A 190 -14.68 -9.85 6.92
CA VAL A 190 -13.92 -10.66 7.87
C VAL A 190 -12.99 -9.74 8.65
N ARG A 191 -12.91 -9.97 9.97
CA ARG A 191 -11.97 -9.31 10.87
C ARG A 191 -10.76 -10.20 11.10
N ILE A 192 -9.58 -9.67 10.86
CA ILE A 192 -8.31 -10.34 11.14
C ILE A 192 -7.56 -9.49 12.17
N PRO A 193 -7.28 -10.02 13.37
CA PRO A 193 -6.41 -9.38 14.33
C PRO A 193 -5.06 -9.04 13.70
N LEU A 194 -4.60 -7.80 13.79
CA LEU A 194 -3.39 -7.38 13.09
C LEU A 194 -2.12 -8.09 13.64
N ASN A 195 -2.18 -8.72 14.82
CA ASN A 195 -1.12 -9.55 15.41
C ASN A 195 -1.07 -10.95 14.79
N ASN A 196 -2.14 -11.36 14.09
CA ASN A 196 -2.14 -12.57 13.28
C ASN A 196 -1.61 -12.31 11.87
N VAL A 197 -1.17 -11.09 11.55
CA VAL A 197 -0.63 -10.73 10.24
C VAL A 197 0.88 -10.62 10.35
N GLU A 198 1.60 -11.42 9.58
CA GLU A 198 3.06 -11.40 9.53
C GLU A 198 3.54 -10.39 8.48
N ALA A 199 2.94 -10.43 7.29
CA ALA A 199 3.31 -9.56 6.17
C ALA A 199 2.10 -9.20 5.31
N ILE A 200 2.19 -8.05 4.64
CA ILE A 200 1.13 -7.55 3.75
C ILE A 200 1.75 -7.38 2.38
N HIS A 201 1.32 -8.19 1.41
CA HIS A 201 1.81 -8.12 0.04
C HIS A 201 0.83 -7.38 -0.85
N GLN A 202 1.36 -6.48 -1.68
CA GLN A 202 0.60 -5.76 -2.70
C GLN A 202 1.21 -6.03 -4.06
N ARG A 203 0.39 -6.50 -5.01
CA ARG A 203 0.83 -6.63 -6.39
C ARG A 203 0.99 -5.23 -7.00
N PRO A 204 2.15 -4.91 -7.61
CA PRO A 204 2.30 -3.65 -8.30
C PRO A 204 1.33 -3.58 -9.49
N LYS A 205 0.84 -2.38 -9.77
CA LYS A 205 0.08 -2.14 -11.01
C LYS A 205 1.04 -2.20 -12.20
N LYS A 206 0.90 -3.24 -13.03
CA LYS A 206 1.63 -3.40 -14.30
C LYS A 206 0.84 -2.77 -15.44
N LYS A 207 1.03 -1.46 -15.62
CA LYS A 207 0.37 -0.66 -16.68
C LYS A 207 1.36 -0.10 -17.70
N GLY A 208 2.66 -0.29 -17.49
CA GLY A 208 3.72 0.22 -18.37
C GLY A 208 3.55 -0.25 -19.80
N LYS A 209 3.22 -1.53 -20.04
CA LYS A 209 2.97 -2.07 -21.39
C LYS A 209 1.85 -1.31 -22.11
N LEU A 210 0.73 -1.08 -21.43
CA LEU A 210 -0.42 -0.37 -22.00
C LEU A 210 -0.10 1.11 -22.23
N THR A 211 0.53 1.77 -21.26
CA THR A 211 0.96 3.17 -21.39
C THR A 211 1.94 3.35 -22.54
N GLY A 212 2.96 2.50 -22.62
CA GLY A 212 3.96 2.54 -23.68
C GLY A 212 3.37 2.29 -25.07
N PHE A 213 2.44 1.32 -25.19
CA PHE A 213 1.66 1.11 -26.42
C PHE A 213 0.90 2.37 -26.83
N LEU A 214 0.14 2.98 -25.90
CA LEU A 214 -0.69 4.15 -26.21
C LEU A 214 0.14 5.36 -26.62
N VAL A 215 1.28 5.59 -25.94
CA VAL A 215 2.22 6.66 -26.31
C VAL A 215 2.80 6.40 -27.69
N GLY A 216 3.25 5.17 -27.97
CA GLY A 216 3.77 4.82 -29.28
C GLY A 216 2.73 4.98 -30.40
N ALA A 217 1.48 4.54 -30.17
CA ALA A 217 0.37 4.72 -31.10
C ALA A 217 0.05 6.20 -31.37
N ALA A 218 0.16 7.07 -30.36
CA ALA A 218 -0.03 8.51 -30.55
C ALA A 218 1.09 9.14 -31.41
N ILE A 219 2.34 8.72 -31.21
CA ILE A 219 3.48 9.16 -32.05
C ILE A 219 3.30 8.69 -33.49
N ASP A 220 2.95 7.42 -33.66
CA ASP A 220 2.67 6.82 -34.97
C ASP A 220 1.55 7.58 -35.72
N ALA A 221 0.46 7.95 -35.01
CA ALA A 221 -0.62 8.74 -35.58
C ALA A 221 -0.15 10.15 -35.99
N ALA A 222 0.65 10.82 -35.17
CA ALA A 222 1.17 12.15 -35.46
C ALA A 222 2.09 12.15 -36.70
N ILE A 223 2.97 11.16 -36.82
CA ILE A 223 3.85 10.98 -37.99
C ILE A 223 3.01 10.73 -39.25
N THR A 224 2.00 9.85 -39.17
CA THR A 224 1.11 9.54 -40.29
C THR A 224 0.37 10.78 -40.78
N ILE A 225 -0.19 11.59 -39.86
CA ILE A 225 -0.88 12.84 -40.20
C ILE A 225 0.09 13.83 -40.87
N ALA A 226 1.30 13.99 -40.35
CA ALA A 226 2.30 14.89 -40.91
C ALA A 226 2.67 14.51 -42.36
N ILE A 227 2.85 13.20 -42.62
CA ILE A 227 3.15 12.68 -43.96
C ILE A 227 1.97 12.91 -44.92
N ILE A 228 0.72 12.69 -44.48
CA ILE A 228 -0.47 12.96 -45.29
C ILE A 228 -0.54 14.45 -45.66
N ILE A 229 -0.31 15.34 -44.69
CA ILE A 229 -0.31 16.80 -44.92
C ILE A 229 0.79 17.20 -45.91
N ASP A 230 1.99 16.63 -45.78
CA ASP A 230 3.12 16.90 -46.66
C ASP A 230 2.83 16.48 -48.11
N ILE A 231 2.31 15.25 -48.30
CA ILE A 231 1.89 14.73 -49.60
C ILE A 231 0.82 15.62 -50.24
N GLN A 232 -0.16 16.09 -49.46
CA GLN A 232 -1.22 16.98 -49.96
C GLN A 232 -0.67 18.34 -50.42
N LYS A 233 0.35 18.87 -49.74
CA LYS A 233 0.94 20.18 -50.06
C LYS A 233 1.86 20.13 -51.27
N HIS A 234 2.67 19.08 -51.41
CA HIS A 234 3.74 19.03 -52.41
C HIS A 234 3.38 18.20 -53.65
N GLY A 235 2.32 17.39 -53.59
CA GLY A 235 1.91 16.51 -54.68
C GLY A 235 2.90 15.37 -54.90
N PHE A 236 2.41 14.20 -55.30
CA PHE A 236 3.28 13.15 -55.84
C PHE A 236 3.77 13.61 -57.23
N TYR A 237 4.98 14.15 -57.30
CA TYR A 237 5.71 14.29 -58.56
C TYR A 237 6.19 12.91 -59.04
#